data_AF-A0A2T3XM32-F1
#
_entry.id   AF-A0A2T3XM32-F1
#
_cell.length_a   1.000
_cell.length_b   1.000
_cell.length_c   1.000
_cell.angle_alpha   90.00
_cell.angle_beta   90.00
_cell.angle_gamma   90.00
#
_symmetry.space_group_name_H-M   'P 1'
#
loop_
_entity.id
_entity.type
_entity.pdbx_description
1 polymer ?
#
loop_
_entity_poly.entity_id
_entity_poly.type
_entity_poly.pdbx_seq_one_letter_code
_entity_poly.pdbx_strand_id
1 'polypeptide(L)'
;MNDQRTNVAIIGSGEIATDLMCKVLEAEGLSLAFVAGRDPKSRGLAIAKERGIETSADGFKFLKAHSDAYDIVFDATFANAHVEHNAFFSASGKFAVDLTPAGICMACVPSGIDAMARQIDVTQADAVAELARELNEERAVDILVNKAGIAIVTDFLDTPDDVWTRTMQVYSDAAFWCGREFGRHMAKRGAGSIVNIGSIASAVLFLASDAASYCTATILTVDGGYTSW
;
A
#
# COMPACT_ATOMS: atom_id res chain seq x y z
N MET A 1 21.42 -28.52 -2.38
CA MET A 1 20.54 -27.53 -1.72
C MET A 1 19.14 -28.12 -1.74
N ASN A 2 18.37 -27.96 -0.66
CA ASN A 2 17.06 -28.61 -0.53
C ASN A 2 16.14 -28.09 -1.65
N ASP A 3 15.72 -28.97 -2.57
CA ASP A 3 14.96 -28.64 -3.79
C ASP A 3 13.47 -28.32 -3.50
N GLN A 4 13.13 -28.09 -2.22
CA GLN A 4 11.77 -27.77 -1.79
C GLN A 4 11.52 -26.27 -1.93
N ARG A 5 10.77 -25.92 -2.98
CA ARG A 5 10.16 -24.59 -3.10
C ARG A 5 8.98 -24.48 -2.16
N THR A 6 8.81 -23.31 -1.54
CA THR A 6 7.62 -23.01 -0.73
C THR A 6 6.44 -22.71 -1.64
N ASN A 7 5.31 -23.35 -1.41
CA ASN A 7 4.12 -23.11 -2.22
C ASN A 7 3.42 -21.83 -1.76
N VAL A 8 3.11 -20.96 -2.72
CA VAL A 8 2.49 -19.67 -2.44
C VAL A 8 1.23 -19.46 -3.29
N ALA A 9 0.25 -18.76 -2.73
CA ALA A 9 -0.91 -18.27 -3.46
C ALA A 9 -0.96 -16.74 -3.44
N ILE A 10 -1.57 -16.15 -4.46
CA ILE A 10 -1.86 -14.71 -4.50
C ILE A 10 -3.37 -14.52 -4.54
N ILE A 11 -3.91 -13.71 -3.64
CA ILE A 11 -5.29 -13.24 -3.70
C ILE A 11 -5.33 -11.75 -4.04
N GLY A 12 -6.16 -11.41 -5.00
CA GLY A 12 -6.10 -10.14 -5.73
C GLY A 12 -5.53 -10.33 -7.12
N SER A 13 -5.98 -9.49 -8.05
CA SER A 13 -5.58 -9.55 -9.46
C SER A 13 -5.38 -8.15 -10.06
N GLY A 14 -5.12 -7.17 -9.19
CA GLY A 14 -4.72 -5.81 -9.57
C GLY A 14 -3.24 -5.70 -9.90
N GLU A 15 -2.75 -4.48 -10.00
CA GLU A 15 -1.35 -4.20 -10.39
C GLU A 15 -0.34 -4.77 -9.38
N ILE A 16 -0.56 -4.59 -8.07
CA ILE A 16 0.31 -5.15 -7.02
C ILE A 16 0.42 -6.67 -7.15
N ALA A 17 -0.72 -7.35 -7.30
CA ALA A 17 -0.76 -8.81 -7.45
C ALA A 17 -0.05 -9.28 -8.73
N THR A 18 -0.23 -8.56 -9.83
CA THR A 18 0.36 -8.90 -11.13
C THR A 18 1.87 -8.72 -11.13
N ASP A 19 2.37 -7.61 -10.57
CA ASP A 19 3.79 -7.36 -10.39
C ASP A 19 4.43 -8.38 -9.46
N LEU A 20 3.79 -8.68 -8.32
CA LEU A 20 4.23 -9.70 -7.39
C LEU A 20 4.31 -11.09 -8.03
N MET A 21 3.30 -11.47 -8.83
CA MET A 21 3.31 -12.73 -9.56
C MET A 21 4.56 -12.87 -10.43
N CYS A 22 4.91 -11.83 -11.20
CA CYS A 22 6.13 -11.84 -12.02
C CYS A 22 7.39 -12.08 -11.16
N LYS A 23 7.50 -11.42 -10.01
CA LYS A 23 8.62 -11.59 -9.08
C LYS A 23 8.66 -13.00 -8.46
N VAL A 24 7.51 -13.56 -8.10
CA VAL A 24 7.42 -14.93 -7.55
C VAL A 24 7.86 -15.96 -8.58
N LEU A 25 7.50 -15.79 -9.85
CA LEU A 25 7.92 -16.71 -10.93
C LEU A 25 9.45 -16.73 -11.15
N GLU A 26 10.13 -15.62 -10.85
CA GLU A 26 11.58 -15.48 -10.96
C GLU A 26 12.33 -15.91 -9.69
N ALA A 27 11.63 -16.10 -8.57
CA ALA A 27 12.24 -16.43 -7.28
C ALA A 27 12.62 -17.92 -7.19
N GLU A 28 13.89 -18.21 -6.87
CA GLU A 28 14.40 -19.59 -6.79
C GLU A 28 13.75 -20.44 -5.68
N GLY A 29 13.19 -19.82 -4.64
CA GLY A 29 12.64 -20.50 -3.47
C GLY A 29 11.11 -20.61 -3.42
N LEU A 30 10.38 -20.04 -4.39
CA LEU A 30 8.93 -19.97 -4.37
C LEU A 30 8.30 -20.73 -5.55
N SER A 31 7.13 -21.30 -5.32
CA SER A 31 6.32 -21.95 -6.34
C SER A 31 4.91 -21.38 -6.27
N LEU A 32 4.47 -20.68 -7.32
CA LEU A 32 3.14 -20.08 -7.37
C LEU A 32 2.10 -21.15 -7.72
N ALA A 33 1.22 -21.46 -6.77
CA ALA A 33 0.13 -22.40 -6.96
C ALA A 33 -0.97 -21.81 -7.87
N PHE A 34 -1.48 -20.62 -7.53
CA PHE A 34 -2.53 -19.96 -8.29
C PHE A 34 -2.64 -18.46 -7.98
N VAL A 35 -3.38 -17.74 -8.85
CA VAL A 35 -3.83 -16.36 -8.61
C VAL A 35 -5.37 -16.32 -8.56
N ALA A 36 -5.94 -15.83 -7.46
CA ALA A 36 -7.39 -15.74 -7.26
C ALA A 36 -7.86 -14.28 -7.22
N GLY A 37 -8.68 -13.89 -8.20
CA GLY A 37 -9.34 -12.58 -8.28
C GLY A 37 -10.86 -12.70 -8.12
N ARG A 38 -11.58 -11.57 -8.19
CA ARG A 38 -13.06 -11.54 -8.17
C ARG A 38 -13.70 -11.19 -9.51
N ASP A 39 -12.91 -10.68 -10.45
CA ASP A 39 -13.37 -10.26 -11.76
C ASP A 39 -12.78 -11.17 -12.84
N PRO A 40 -13.61 -11.98 -13.54
CA PRO A 40 -13.13 -12.85 -14.62
C PRO A 40 -12.54 -12.08 -15.81
N LYS A 41 -12.79 -10.77 -15.93
CA LYS A 41 -12.20 -9.90 -16.96
C LYS A 41 -10.94 -9.18 -16.49
N SER A 42 -10.46 -9.48 -15.29
CA SER A 42 -9.27 -8.86 -14.74
C SER A 42 -8.05 -9.12 -15.62
N ARG A 43 -7.34 -8.04 -15.97
CA ARG A 43 -6.06 -8.11 -16.71
C ARG A 43 -5.03 -8.99 -16.00
N GLY A 44 -4.93 -8.90 -14.66
CA GLY A 44 -3.99 -9.72 -13.89
C GLY A 44 -4.26 -11.22 -14.02
N LEU A 45 -5.53 -11.65 -14.03
CA LEU A 45 -5.89 -13.05 -14.28
C LEU A 45 -5.57 -13.48 -15.73
N ALA A 46 -5.81 -12.60 -16.71
CA ALA A 46 -5.45 -12.88 -18.10
C ALA A 46 -3.93 -13.11 -18.27
N ILE A 47 -3.11 -12.23 -17.69
CA ILE A 47 -1.63 -12.37 -17.71
C ILE A 47 -1.18 -13.65 -17.00
N ALA A 48 -1.76 -13.97 -15.84
CA ALA A 48 -1.45 -15.20 -15.11
C ALA A 48 -1.74 -16.44 -15.97
N LYS A 49 -2.90 -16.47 -16.64
CA LYS A 49 -3.30 -17.57 -17.52
C LYS A 49 -2.39 -17.71 -18.74
N GLU A 50 -1.98 -16.61 -19.38
CA GLU A 50 -1.03 -16.62 -20.49
C GLU A 50 0.34 -17.20 -20.10
N ARG A 51 0.71 -17.05 -18.82
CA ARG A 51 1.93 -17.62 -18.23
C ARG A 51 1.75 -19.06 -17.73
N GLY A 52 0.60 -19.67 -17.97
CA GLY A 52 0.30 -21.05 -17.57
C GLY A 52 0.02 -21.23 -16.08
N ILE A 53 -0.29 -20.15 -15.35
CA ILE A 53 -0.63 -20.21 -13.92
C ILE A 53 -2.12 -20.53 -13.76
N GLU A 54 -2.46 -21.35 -12.77
CA GLU A 54 -3.85 -21.60 -12.40
C GLU A 54 -4.52 -20.31 -11.89
N THR A 55 -5.74 -20.06 -12.34
CA THR A 55 -6.46 -18.82 -12.02
C THR A 55 -7.91 -19.10 -11.66
N SER A 56 -8.48 -18.25 -10.80
CA SER A 56 -9.90 -18.28 -10.49
C SER A 56 -10.46 -16.87 -10.30
N ALA A 57 -11.72 -16.69 -10.69
CA ALA A 57 -12.50 -15.48 -10.44
C ALA A 57 -13.43 -15.61 -9.22
N ASP A 58 -13.40 -16.75 -8.51
CA ASP A 58 -14.22 -16.99 -7.31
C ASP A 58 -13.57 -16.43 -6.02
N GLY A 59 -12.45 -15.72 -6.16
CA GLY A 59 -11.76 -14.98 -5.11
C GLY A 59 -11.48 -15.82 -3.87
N PHE A 60 -11.86 -15.28 -2.72
CA PHE A 60 -11.60 -15.90 -1.43
C PHE A 60 -12.28 -17.27 -1.25
N LYS A 61 -13.38 -17.55 -1.95
CA LYS A 61 -14.03 -18.87 -1.91
C LYS A 61 -13.12 -19.94 -2.51
N PHE A 62 -12.53 -19.66 -3.67
CA PHE A 62 -11.57 -20.54 -4.31
C PHE A 62 -10.34 -20.75 -3.43
N LEU A 63 -9.79 -19.67 -2.89
CA LEU A 63 -8.59 -19.72 -2.06
C LEU A 63 -8.77 -20.61 -0.81
N LYS A 64 -9.94 -20.56 -0.16
CA LYS A 64 -10.25 -21.43 0.98
C LYS A 64 -10.35 -22.91 0.57
N ALA A 65 -11.03 -23.18 -0.55
CA ALA A 65 -11.24 -24.53 -1.06
C ALA A 65 -9.92 -25.21 -1.48
N HIS A 66 -8.88 -24.43 -1.81
CA HIS A 66 -7.56 -24.92 -2.23
C HIS A 66 -6.47 -24.62 -1.20
N SER A 67 -6.84 -24.56 0.08
CA SER A 67 -5.89 -24.24 1.16
C SER A 67 -4.77 -25.27 1.31
N ASP A 68 -4.95 -26.51 0.85
CA ASP A 68 -3.88 -27.52 0.84
C ASP A 68 -2.79 -27.24 -0.21
N ALA A 69 -3.03 -26.35 -1.17
CA ALA A 69 -2.13 -26.08 -2.29
C ALA A 69 -1.05 -25.01 -2.00
N TYR A 70 -1.11 -24.31 -0.86
CA TYR A 70 -0.14 -23.26 -0.51
C TYR A 70 0.18 -23.23 0.98
N ASP A 71 1.38 -22.80 1.32
CA ASP A 71 1.84 -22.57 2.70
C ASP A 71 1.75 -21.07 3.05
N ILE A 72 2.08 -20.22 2.08
CA ILE A 72 2.06 -18.76 2.18
C ILE A 72 0.98 -18.19 1.26
N VAL A 73 0.30 -17.16 1.71
CA VAL A 73 -0.63 -16.37 0.86
C VAL A 73 -0.24 -14.90 0.89
N PHE A 74 -0.13 -14.30 -0.29
CA PHE A 74 0.02 -12.87 -0.44
C PHE A 74 -1.35 -12.24 -0.69
N ASP A 75 -1.80 -11.39 0.22
CA ASP A 75 -3.06 -10.68 0.09
C ASP A 75 -2.86 -9.28 -0.47
N ALA A 76 -3.14 -9.14 -1.76
CA ALA A 76 -3.11 -7.89 -2.50
C ALA A 76 -4.52 -7.46 -2.91
N THR A 77 -5.48 -7.60 -1.98
CA THR A 77 -6.87 -7.16 -2.17
C THR A 77 -7.12 -5.75 -1.59
N PHE A 78 -8.12 -5.62 -0.71
CA PHE A 78 -8.50 -4.38 -0.05
C PHE A 78 -8.44 -4.58 1.46
N ALA A 79 -8.18 -3.50 2.20
CA ALA A 79 -8.02 -3.56 3.65
C ALA A 79 -9.21 -4.24 4.37
N ASN A 80 -10.45 -3.94 3.96
CA ASN A 80 -11.64 -4.55 4.54
C ASN A 80 -11.77 -6.05 4.22
N ALA A 81 -11.37 -6.47 3.02
CA ALA A 81 -11.36 -7.88 2.65
C ALA A 81 -10.29 -8.65 3.45
N HIS A 82 -9.12 -8.05 3.66
CA HIS A 82 -8.05 -8.66 4.44
C HIS A 82 -8.48 -8.96 5.90
N VAL A 83 -9.31 -8.12 6.51
CA VAL A 83 -9.88 -8.41 7.85
C VAL A 83 -10.64 -9.74 7.86
N GLU A 84 -11.47 -10.01 6.85
CA GLU A 84 -12.16 -11.29 6.70
C GLU A 84 -11.17 -12.43 6.41
N HIS A 85 -10.23 -12.20 5.50
CA HIS A 85 -9.27 -13.22 5.08
C HIS A 85 -8.35 -13.67 6.23
N ASN A 86 -7.87 -12.72 7.04
CA ASN A 86 -6.95 -12.98 8.13
C ASN A 86 -7.55 -13.89 9.22
N ALA A 87 -8.86 -13.82 9.45
CA ALA A 87 -9.54 -14.73 10.37
C ALA A 87 -9.40 -16.20 9.92
N PHE A 88 -9.49 -16.46 8.61
CA PHE A 88 -9.25 -17.79 8.04
C PHE A 88 -7.77 -18.16 8.08
N PHE A 89 -6.86 -17.27 7.69
CA PHE A 89 -5.42 -17.56 7.67
C PHE A 89 -4.90 -17.95 9.06
N SER A 90 -5.31 -17.19 10.08
CA SER A 90 -4.99 -17.46 11.48
C SER A 90 -5.53 -18.81 11.93
N ALA A 91 -6.79 -19.14 11.59
CA ALA A 91 -7.43 -20.40 11.99
C ALA A 91 -6.86 -21.63 11.24
N SER A 92 -6.39 -21.45 10.01
CA SER A 92 -5.86 -22.51 9.15
C SER A 92 -4.34 -22.68 9.23
N GLY A 93 -3.66 -21.89 10.05
CA GLY A 93 -2.20 -21.93 10.21
C GLY A 93 -1.43 -21.50 8.97
N LYS A 94 -2.07 -20.76 8.05
CA LYS A 94 -1.42 -20.24 6.84
C LYS A 94 -0.65 -18.97 7.16
N PHE A 95 0.53 -18.83 6.58
CA PHE A 95 1.31 -17.61 6.74
C PHE A 95 0.84 -16.58 5.71
N ALA A 96 0.20 -15.51 6.19
CA ALA A 96 -0.31 -14.45 5.33
C ALA A 96 0.66 -13.26 5.29
N VAL A 97 0.96 -12.79 4.09
CA VAL A 97 1.64 -11.52 3.85
C VAL A 97 0.59 -10.52 3.39
N ASP A 98 0.21 -9.63 4.31
CA ASP A 98 -0.72 -8.53 4.05
C ASP A 98 -0.01 -7.43 3.26
N LEU A 99 -0.46 -7.18 2.02
CA LEU A 99 0.01 -6.07 1.19
C LEU A 99 -1.02 -4.92 1.18
N THR A 100 -2.05 -5.01 2.00
CA THR A 100 -3.11 -4.01 2.14
C THR A 100 -2.81 -3.06 3.31
N PRO A 101 -3.47 -1.89 3.38
CA PRO A 101 -3.33 -0.99 4.51
C PRO A 101 -4.22 -1.40 5.71
N ALA A 102 -4.59 -2.68 5.87
CA ALA A 102 -5.48 -3.12 6.95
C ALA A 102 -4.88 -2.89 8.35
N GLY A 103 -3.56 -3.02 8.49
CA GLY A 103 -2.87 -2.74 9.76
C GLY A 103 -3.29 -3.66 10.90
N ILE A 104 -3.69 -4.90 10.60
CA ILE A 104 -4.07 -5.90 11.62
C ILE A 104 -2.98 -6.94 11.86
N CYS A 105 -1.90 -6.87 11.08
CA CYS A 105 -0.76 -7.77 11.10
C CYS A 105 0.50 -7.04 11.56
N MET A 106 1.51 -7.79 12.00
CA MET A 106 2.82 -7.22 12.33
C MET A 106 3.42 -6.54 11.10
N ALA A 107 3.74 -5.25 11.22
CA ALA A 107 4.43 -4.52 10.17
C ALA A 107 5.86 -5.04 9.99
N CYS A 108 6.28 -5.27 8.75
CA CYS A 108 7.60 -5.78 8.39
C CYS A 108 8.25 -4.90 7.33
N VAL A 109 9.52 -4.55 7.55
CA VAL A 109 10.37 -3.87 6.55
C VAL A 109 11.58 -4.76 6.32
N PRO A 110 11.56 -5.65 5.31
CA PRO A 110 12.74 -6.43 4.96
C PRO A 110 13.77 -5.49 4.35
N SER A 111 14.87 -5.27 5.04
CA SER A 111 15.92 -4.37 4.59
C SER A 111 17.30 -4.99 4.81
N GLY A 112 18.24 -4.67 3.93
CA GLY A 112 19.67 -4.96 4.12
C GLY A 112 20.37 -3.93 5.02
N ILE A 113 19.60 -3.06 5.67
CA ILE A 113 20.07 -1.96 6.51
C ILE A 113 19.35 -2.03 7.87
N ASP A 114 19.72 -1.16 8.80
CA ASP A 114 18.96 -1.03 10.03
C ASP A 114 17.61 -0.35 9.74
N ALA A 115 16.51 -1.11 9.86
CA ALA A 115 15.16 -0.61 9.65
C ALA A 115 14.23 -1.04 10.78
N MET A 116 13.31 -0.15 11.12
CA MET A 116 12.27 -0.41 12.11
C MET A 116 10.91 -0.03 11.54
N ALA A 117 9.87 -0.74 11.97
CA ALA A 117 8.49 -0.40 11.69
C ALA A 117 7.81 0.11 12.96
N ARG A 118 6.97 1.14 12.80
CA ARG A 118 6.02 1.61 13.81
C ARG A 118 4.68 1.79 13.11
N GLN A 119 3.64 1.19 13.66
CA GLN A 119 2.30 1.34 13.13
C GLN A 119 1.58 2.44 13.90
N ILE A 120 1.07 3.44 13.18
CA ILE A 120 0.26 4.54 13.72
C ILE A 120 -0.88 4.89 12.77
N ASP A 121 -1.95 5.48 13.30
CA ASP A 121 -2.93 6.20 12.48
C ASP A 121 -2.50 7.67 12.37
N VAL A 122 -1.97 8.03 11.21
CA VAL A 122 -1.51 9.41 10.92
C VAL A 122 -2.64 10.44 10.92
N THR A 123 -3.91 9.99 10.96
CA THR A 123 -5.06 10.90 11.11
C THR A 123 -5.34 11.28 12.57
N GLN A 124 -4.55 10.77 13.52
CA GLN A 124 -4.60 11.14 14.92
C GLN A 124 -3.42 12.06 15.25
N ALA A 125 -3.69 13.37 15.36
CA ALA A 125 -2.64 14.37 15.56
C ALA A 125 -1.77 14.11 16.81
N ASP A 126 -2.37 13.64 17.90
CA ASP A 126 -1.64 13.35 19.14
C ASP A 126 -0.71 12.14 18.98
N ALA A 127 -1.14 11.11 18.26
CA ALA A 127 -0.30 9.93 17.96
C ALA A 127 0.90 10.31 17.08
N VAL A 128 0.72 11.22 16.12
CA VAL A 128 1.80 11.77 15.30
C VAL A 128 2.80 12.55 16.16
N ALA A 129 2.30 13.38 17.08
CA ALA A 129 3.15 14.15 17.98
C ALA A 129 3.96 13.26 18.93
N GLU A 130 3.32 12.22 19.48
CA GLU A 130 3.98 11.24 20.33
C GLU A 130 5.08 10.49 19.57
N LEU A 131 4.79 9.98 18.38
CA LEU A 131 5.78 9.29 17.55
C LEU A 131 6.95 10.21 17.18
N ALA A 132 6.68 11.45 16.79
CA ALA A 132 7.72 12.41 16.43
C ALA A 132 8.65 12.71 17.61
N ARG A 133 8.10 12.83 18.82
CA ARG A 133 8.86 13.01 20.05
C ARG A 133 9.74 11.79 20.33
N GLU A 134 9.15 10.59 20.37
CA GLU A 134 9.86 9.33 20.66
C GLU A 134 11.00 9.08 19.69
N LEU A 135 10.73 9.16 18.38
CA LEU A 135 11.75 8.91 17.38
C LEU A 135 12.90 9.91 17.47
N ASN A 136 12.63 11.20 17.69
CA ASN A 136 13.71 12.18 17.82
C ASN A 136 14.48 12.08 19.16
N GLU A 137 13.92 11.46 20.20
CA GLU A 137 14.64 11.10 21.42
C GLU A 137 15.56 9.89 21.18
N GLU A 138 15.13 8.90 20.41
CA GLU A 138 15.94 7.74 20.03
C GLU A 138 17.06 8.12 19.04
N ARG A 139 16.70 8.81 17.96
CA ARG A 139 17.60 9.25 16.89
C ARG A 139 16.98 10.40 16.09
N ALA A 140 17.76 11.46 15.92
CA ALA A 140 17.41 12.57 15.04
C ALA A 140 16.91 12.11 13.66
N VAL A 141 15.68 12.50 13.29
CA VAL A 141 15.13 12.24 11.95
C VAL A 141 15.60 13.32 10.99
N ASP A 142 16.36 12.92 9.96
CA ASP A 142 16.91 13.84 8.96
C ASP A 142 15.93 14.09 7.80
N ILE A 143 15.22 13.06 7.37
CA ILE A 143 14.29 13.11 6.25
C ILE A 143 12.97 12.47 6.68
N LEU A 144 11.88 13.23 6.53
CA LEU A 144 10.52 12.71 6.63
C LEU A 144 9.94 12.56 5.22
N VAL A 145 9.37 11.40 4.92
CA VAL A 145 8.63 11.17 3.67
C VAL A 145 7.18 10.87 3.99
N ASN A 146 6.28 11.77 3.61
CA ASN A 146 4.84 11.59 3.76
C ASN A 146 4.29 10.86 2.52
N LYS A 147 3.84 9.62 2.72
CA LYS A 147 3.26 8.75 1.67
C LYS A 147 2.01 8.00 2.15
N ALA A 148 1.20 8.62 3.01
CA ALA A 148 -0.08 8.06 3.38
C ALA A 148 -1.11 8.29 2.26
N GLY A 149 -1.99 7.32 2.04
CA GLY A 149 -3.04 7.41 1.03
C GLY A 149 -4.10 6.33 1.22
N ILE A 150 -5.32 6.63 0.77
CA ILE A 150 -6.45 5.70 0.79
C ILE A 150 -7.13 5.72 -0.58
N ALA A 151 -7.63 4.56 -1.02
CA ALA A 151 -8.33 4.40 -2.28
C ALA A 151 -9.80 4.06 -2.01
N ILE A 152 -10.61 5.10 -1.75
CA ILE A 152 -12.07 4.99 -1.65
C ILE A 152 -12.65 5.50 -2.96
N VAL A 153 -13.41 4.66 -3.66
CA VAL A 153 -14.01 5.00 -4.96
C VAL A 153 -15.51 5.20 -4.76
N THR A 154 -15.97 6.41 -5.08
CA THR A 154 -17.37 6.82 -5.08
C THR A 154 -17.62 7.70 -6.30
N ASP A 155 -18.87 7.75 -6.77
CA ASP A 155 -19.25 8.77 -7.76
C ASP A 155 -19.17 10.16 -7.12
N PHE A 156 -18.65 11.14 -7.85
CA PHE A 156 -18.33 12.46 -7.29
C PHE A 156 -19.55 13.14 -6.65
N LEU A 157 -20.70 13.10 -7.32
CA LEU A 157 -21.94 13.74 -6.84
C LEU A 157 -22.59 12.99 -5.66
N ASP A 158 -22.24 11.72 -5.49
CA ASP A 158 -22.80 10.85 -4.45
C ASP A 158 -21.78 10.55 -3.35
N THR A 159 -20.65 11.26 -3.34
CA THR A 159 -19.59 11.05 -2.35
C THR A 159 -20.06 11.51 -0.98
N PRO A 160 -20.16 10.60 0.02
CA PRO A 160 -20.58 10.98 1.37
C PRO A 160 -19.58 11.92 2.04
N ASP A 161 -20.08 12.82 2.90
CA ASP A 161 -19.25 13.82 3.60
C ASP A 161 -18.17 13.17 4.49
N ASP A 162 -18.43 11.99 5.07
CA ASP A 162 -17.47 11.26 5.88
C ASP A 162 -16.33 10.65 5.05
N VAL A 163 -16.63 10.17 3.83
CA VAL A 163 -15.62 9.73 2.85
C VAL A 163 -14.73 10.90 2.42
N TRP A 164 -15.32 12.05 2.12
CA TRP A 164 -14.57 13.27 1.79
C TRP A 164 -13.70 13.71 2.96
N THR A 165 -14.28 13.80 4.16
CA THR A 165 -13.57 14.18 5.39
C THR A 165 -12.39 13.25 5.65
N ARG A 166 -12.60 11.93 5.55
CA ARG A 166 -11.55 10.93 5.74
C ARG A 166 -10.44 11.08 4.71
N THR A 167 -10.79 11.35 3.46
CA THR A 167 -9.82 11.62 2.38
C THR A 167 -8.97 12.84 2.71
N MET A 168 -9.58 13.95 3.10
CA MET A 168 -8.85 15.16 3.48
C MET A 168 -7.97 14.97 4.71
N GLN A 169 -8.44 14.20 5.70
CA GLN A 169 -7.65 13.86 6.88
C GLN A 169 -6.39 13.07 6.53
N VAL A 170 -6.48 12.10 5.62
CA VAL A 170 -5.33 11.29 5.20
C VAL A 170 -4.37 12.07 4.30
N TYR A 171 -4.89 12.80 3.31
CA TYR A 171 -4.05 13.42 2.29
C TYR A 171 -3.48 14.78 2.71
N SER A 172 -4.23 15.56 3.50
CA SER A 172 -3.86 16.93 3.87
C SER A 172 -3.48 17.04 5.34
N ASP A 173 -4.40 16.66 6.24
CA ASP A 173 -4.18 16.89 7.67
C ASP A 173 -3.02 16.07 8.22
N ALA A 174 -2.93 14.78 7.85
CA ALA A 174 -1.82 13.91 8.23
C ALA A 174 -0.47 14.45 7.75
N ALA A 175 -0.36 14.89 6.49
CA ALA A 175 0.88 15.46 5.96
C ALA A 175 1.26 16.75 6.71
N PHE A 176 0.27 17.59 7.06
CA PHE A 176 0.46 18.77 7.87
C PHE A 176 0.93 18.43 9.30
N TRP A 177 0.27 17.51 10.00
CA TRP A 177 0.64 17.12 11.36
C TRP A 177 2.03 16.49 11.40
N CYS A 178 2.32 15.53 10.51
CA CYS A 178 3.65 14.93 10.40
C CYS A 178 4.70 16.01 10.09
N GLY A 179 4.45 16.87 9.10
CA GLY A 179 5.37 17.95 8.75
C GLY A 179 5.61 18.92 9.90
N ARG A 180 4.56 19.28 10.65
CA ARG A 180 4.65 20.18 11.81
C ARG A 180 5.49 19.55 12.92
N GLU A 181 5.17 18.33 13.34
CA GLU A 181 5.80 17.73 14.52
C GLU A 181 7.25 17.34 14.26
N PHE A 182 7.56 16.66 13.16
CA PHE A 182 8.95 16.38 12.79
C PHE A 182 9.72 17.66 12.42
N GLY A 183 9.05 18.61 11.76
CA GLY A 183 9.63 19.90 11.38
C GLY A 183 10.06 20.75 12.58
N ARG A 184 9.37 20.67 13.73
CA ARG A 184 9.81 21.36 14.97
C ARG A 184 11.20 20.92 15.40
N HIS A 185 11.52 19.62 15.30
CA HIS A 185 12.84 19.09 15.65
C HIS A 185 13.89 19.49 14.61
N MET A 186 13.56 19.38 13.32
CA MET A 186 14.45 19.79 12.22
C MET A 186 14.80 21.29 12.30
N ALA A 187 13.82 22.14 12.56
CA ALA A 187 14.00 23.59 12.68
C ALA A 187 14.91 23.98 13.87
N LYS A 188 14.72 23.34 15.03
CA LYS A 188 15.61 23.55 16.20
C LYS A 188 17.06 23.16 15.90
N ARG A 189 17.25 22.10 15.12
CA ARG A 189 18.58 21.62 14.69
C ARG A 189 19.19 22.46 13.57
N GLY A 190 18.37 23.18 12.80
CA GLY A 190 18.78 23.93 11.61
C GLY A 190 19.05 23.04 10.39
N ALA A 191 18.59 21.78 10.40
CA ALA A 191 18.82 20.82 9.32
C ALA A 191 17.69 19.79 9.25
N GLY A 192 17.26 19.43 8.04
CA GLY A 192 16.29 18.37 7.77
C GLY A 192 15.52 18.63 6.48
N SER A 193 14.74 17.64 6.04
CA SER A 193 13.89 17.76 4.85
C SER A 193 12.58 17.01 5.02
N ILE A 194 11.51 17.60 4.50
CA ILE A 194 10.18 16.98 4.47
C ILE A 194 9.79 16.82 3.00
N VAL A 195 9.51 15.58 2.61
CA VAL A 195 9.10 15.21 1.26
C VAL A 195 7.63 14.78 1.33
N ASN A 196 6.76 15.44 0.57
CA ASN A 196 5.37 15.05 0.41
C ASN A 196 5.20 14.38 -0.95
N ILE A 197 4.75 13.12 -0.97
CA ILE A 197 4.51 12.40 -2.22
C ILE A 197 3.06 12.66 -2.63
N GLY A 198 2.89 13.40 -3.74
CA GLY A 198 1.60 13.63 -4.38
C GLY A 198 1.37 12.67 -5.54
N SER A 199 0.11 12.39 -5.86
CA SER A 199 -0.24 11.65 -7.08
C SER A 199 -0.25 12.58 -8.29
N ILE A 200 0.23 12.07 -9.44
CA ILE A 200 0.02 12.71 -10.75
C ILE A 200 -1.45 13.02 -11.03
N ALA A 201 -2.38 12.23 -10.51
CA ALA A 201 -3.80 12.46 -10.70
C ALA A 201 -4.25 13.83 -10.17
N SER A 202 -3.75 14.27 -9.01
CA SER A 202 -4.08 15.58 -8.42
C SER A 202 -3.50 16.72 -9.25
N ALA A 203 -2.31 16.53 -9.80
CA ALA A 203 -1.71 17.48 -10.73
C ALA A 203 -2.50 17.57 -12.04
N VAL A 204 -2.87 16.43 -12.62
CA VAL A 204 -3.69 16.36 -13.83
C VAL A 204 -5.05 17.01 -13.59
N LEU A 205 -5.71 16.73 -12.47
CA LEU A 205 -7.00 17.32 -12.12
C LEU A 205 -6.91 18.84 -11.94
N PHE A 206 -5.89 19.33 -11.23
CA PHE A 206 -5.64 20.76 -11.08
C PHE A 206 -5.43 21.43 -12.44
N LEU A 207 -4.55 20.87 -13.28
CA LEU A 207 -4.25 21.37 -14.63
C LEU A 207 -5.45 21.32 -15.57
N ALA A 208 -6.38 20.38 -15.37
CA ALA A 208 -7.61 20.26 -16.14
C ALA A 208 -8.75 21.16 -15.64
N SER A 209 -8.57 21.88 -14.53
CA SER A 209 -9.58 22.75 -13.93
C SER A 209 -9.38 24.23 -14.28
N ASP A 210 -10.45 25.02 -14.22
CA ASP A 210 -10.39 26.48 -14.37
C ASP A 210 -9.45 27.14 -13.36
N ALA A 211 -9.21 26.49 -12.21
CA ALA A 211 -8.31 26.98 -11.17
C ALA A 211 -6.86 27.16 -11.68
N ALA A 212 -6.41 26.32 -12.62
CA ALA A 212 -5.07 26.44 -13.19
C ALA A 212 -4.88 27.73 -14.01
N SER A 213 -5.97 28.34 -14.52
CA SER A 213 -5.90 29.60 -15.28
C SER A 213 -5.40 30.79 -14.44
N TYR A 214 -5.47 30.69 -13.11
CA TYR A 214 -5.00 31.71 -12.18
C TYR A 214 -3.51 31.56 -11.82
N CYS A 215 -2.82 30.52 -12.32
CA CYS A 215 -1.39 30.31 -12.07
C CYS A 215 -0.55 30.71 -13.27
N THR A 216 0.45 31.56 -13.04
CA THR A 216 1.50 31.86 -14.03
C THR A 216 2.87 31.50 -13.46
N ALA A 217 3.68 30.78 -14.24
CA ALA A 217 5.05 30.38 -13.92
C ALA A 217 5.24 29.60 -12.60
N THR A 218 4.38 28.63 -12.32
CA THR A 218 4.52 27.69 -11.19
C THR A 218 5.11 26.36 -11.66
N ILE A 219 6.14 25.86 -10.99
CA ILE A 219 6.65 24.49 -11.19
C ILE A 219 5.85 23.56 -10.27
N LEU A 220 4.96 22.77 -10.84
CA LEU A 220 4.28 21.71 -10.13
C LEU A 220 5.17 20.47 -10.14
N THR A 221 5.76 20.12 -9.00
CA THR A 221 6.58 18.91 -8.89
C THR A 221 5.63 17.72 -8.80
N VAL A 222 5.66 16.87 -9.81
CA VAL A 222 4.80 15.69 -9.92
C VAL A 222 5.69 14.46 -10.00
N ASP A 223 5.59 13.58 -9.01
CA ASP A 223 6.18 12.24 -9.10
C ASP A 223 5.05 11.26 -9.44
N GLY A 224 4.87 11.01 -10.73
CA GLY A 224 4.03 9.94 -11.22
C GLY A 224 4.93 8.75 -11.51
N GLY A 225 4.81 7.68 -10.73
CA GLY A 225 5.38 6.39 -11.06
C GLY A 225 4.78 5.85 -12.37
N TYR A 226 5.33 6.30 -13.49
CA TYR A 226 5.47 5.65 -14.79
C TYR A 226 6.50 6.49 -15.58
N THR A 227 7.78 6.12 -15.52
CA THR A 227 8.69 6.40 -16.64
C THR A 227 8.33 5.43 -17.75
N SER A 228 7.62 5.92 -18.77
CA SER A 228 7.28 5.16 -19.97
C SER A 228 8.54 4.65 -20.67
N TRP A 229 8.58 3.35 -20.95
CA TRP A 229 9.30 2.78 -22.10
C TRP A 229 8.25 2.50 -23.18
#